data_AF-A0A8F4FX07-F1
#
_entry.id   AF-A0A8F4FX07-F1
#
_cell.length_a   1.000
_cell.length_b   1.000
_cell.length_c   1.000
_cell.angle_alpha   90.00
_cell.angle_beta   90.00
_cell.angle_gamma   90.00
#
_symmetry.space_group_name_H-M   'P 1'
#
loop_
_entity.id
_entity.type
_entity.pdbx_description
1 polymer ?
#
loop_
_entity_poly.entity_id
_entity_poly.type
_entity_poly.pdbx_seq_one_letter_code
_entity_poly.pdbx_strand_id
1 'polypeptide(L)'
;MERGAWWIGNSSSGCGTAASGGGSDRQRAPDLTTRQKVRDRTRARLGQPRSGGPRSVGPVTDAAFFDLDRTLLTGASGPMFSTMLKRVGVLPDRSIPGEGLVFKFFDVVGETLPSMLVTRQMARAAAGWDRSLVQEAGRLAADRLVDEVPGFAKALIAKHHAEGRKVVMATTSPYDLVKPLADALGVDDVLATRYGEDAGRYDGSVDGFFVWGPGKLAAVREWAKRNGVDVAKSYAYSDSIYDLPLLSAVKFPTAVNPDPRLRIVAALRRWPSQFFDVPAGVPKFAGLEPQRAIQMLARPELFPWVRFDIEGVERIPAEGPAIIVGNHRSYFDPLAIGMVMARVGRPVRFLGKKEVFDAPVVGQITAALGGIRVERGSGSDEPLAAAAEALRAGEVVALMPQGTIPRGRAFFDPELKGRWGAAKLAAETRAPIIPIGLWGTEKVWPRNARTPDVFAIGHPPTVRARVGHPVDLRYRSADADTTRIMDALVDLLPAEARERREPTPEELARSLPASYKGDPDAEVDRRPGRD
;
A
#
# COMPACT_ATOMS: atom_id res chain seq x y z
N MET A 1 41.29 44.33 21.87
CA MET A 1 41.07 44.18 23.33
C MET A 1 40.60 42.75 23.54
N GLU A 2 41.53 41.82 23.69
CA GLU A 2 42.21 41.43 24.94
C GLU A 2 41.47 40.35 25.76
N ARG A 3 42.07 39.14 25.73
CA ARG A 3 42.39 38.22 26.85
C ARG A 3 41.21 37.41 27.43
N GLY A 4 41.22 36.07 27.39
CA GLY A 4 42.05 35.13 28.20
C GLY A 4 41.18 34.63 29.36
N ALA A 5 41.09 33.37 29.81
CA ALA A 5 42.09 32.32 30.04
C ALA A 5 41.33 31.03 30.51
N TRP A 6 41.61 29.83 29.98
CA TRP A 6 42.49 28.74 30.49
C TRP A 6 41.87 27.76 31.52
N TRP A 7 42.04 26.44 31.27
CA TRP A 7 42.59 25.34 32.14
C TRP A 7 42.48 24.01 31.35
N ILE A 8 43.53 23.54 30.64
CA ILE A 8 44.64 22.61 31.01
C ILE A 8 44.21 21.16 31.31
N GLY A 9 44.75 20.24 30.50
CA GLY A 9 44.87 18.79 30.76
C GLY A 9 45.63 18.12 29.61
N ASN A 10 46.95 18.00 29.77
CA ASN A 10 47.96 17.73 28.74
C ASN A 10 48.46 16.27 28.82
N SER A 11 48.75 15.63 27.68
CA SER A 11 49.85 14.66 27.54
C SER A 11 50.23 14.41 26.07
N SER A 12 51.23 15.19 25.64
CA SER A 12 52.44 14.84 24.85
C SER A 12 52.43 13.50 24.08
N SER A 13 52.54 13.44 22.74
CA SER A 13 53.60 13.88 21.81
C SER A 13 54.73 12.86 21.60
N GLY A 14 55.02 12.60 20.31
CA GLY A 14 56.14 11.80 19.81
C GLY A 14 56.18 11.83 18.28
N CYS A 15 56.94 12.79 17.74
CA CYS A 15 57.18 13.02 16.32
C CYS A 15 58.64 12.63 15.99
N GLY A 16 58.91 12.23 14.74
CA GLY A 16 60.25 12.12 14.14
C GLY A 16 60.23 11.24 12.89
N THR A 17 59.99 11.76 11.67
CA THR A 17 60.95 12.30 10.68
C THR A 17 62.02 11.33 10.15
N ALA A 18 61.75 10.80 8.95
CA ALA A 18 62.48 10.96 7.67
C ALA A 18 63.94 10.47 7.43
N ALA A 19 64.15 10.12 6.15
CA ALA A 19 65.39 9.93 5.37
C ALA A 19 66.04 8.52 5.46
N SER A 20 66.61 7.89 4.44
CA SER A 20 66.78 8.09 2.98
C SER A 20 67.72 7.00 2.44
N GLY A 21 67.62 6.62 1.15
CA GLY A 21 68.66 5.89 0.38
C GLY A 21 68.32 4.42 0.11
N GLY A 22 68.49 3.83 -1.07
CA GLY A 22 69.17 4.21 -2.31
C GLY A 22 70.07 3.06 -2.81
N GLY A 23 69.86 2.59 -4.05
CA GLY A 23 70.77 1.69 -4.81
C GLY A 23 70.45 0.20 -4.72
N SER A 24 69.87 -0.46 -5.73
CA SER A 24 70.48 -0.95 -6.99
C SER A 24 71.27 -2.25 -6.83
N ASP A 25 70.78 -3.36 -7.42
CA ASP A 25 71.67 -4.23 -8.18
C ASP A 25 70.94 -5.04 -9.28
N ARG A 26 71.66 -5.28 -10.37
CA ARG A 26 71.25 -5.86 -11.65
C ARG A 26 71.92 -7.23 -11.85
N GLN A 27 71.26 -8.07 -12.68
CA GLN A 27 71.81 -9.19 -13.48
C GLN A 27 72.21 -10.47 -12.71
N ARG A 28 71.89 -11.71 -13.14
CA ARG A 28 71.98 -12.33 -14.48
C ARG A 28 71.21 -13.68 -14.55
N ALA A 29 70.80 -14.09 -15.75
CA ALA A 29 70.23 -15.41 -16.14
C ALA A 29 71.31 -16.52 -16.29
N PRO A 30 70.99 -17.83 -16.51
CA PRO A 30 70.38 -18.43 -17.74
C PRO A 30 69.29 -19.52 -17.39
N ASP A 31 68.59 -20.26 -18.26
CA ASP A 31 68.93 -20.91 -19.54
C ASP A 31 67.68 -21.34 -20.37
N LEU A 32 67.95 -21.61 -21.64
CA LEU A 32 67.13 -21.91 -22.80
C LEU A 32 66.69 -23.39 -22.88
N THR A 33 65.44 -23.62 -23.28
CA THR A 33 64.89 -24.77 -24.04
C THR A 33 63.36 -24.67 -23.89
N THR A 34 62.49 -24.60 -24.90
CA THR A 34 62.54 -25.08 -26.28
C THR A 34 61.50 -24.27 -27.06
N ARG A 35 61.97 -23.41 -27.98
CA ARG A 35 61.18 -22.89 -29.10
C ARG A 35 60.96 -24.04 -30.08
N GLN A 36 59.82 -24.71 -30.01
CA GLN A 36 59.30 -25.47 -31.15
C GLN A 36 57.81 -25.74 -30.96
N LYS A 37 57.03 -25.45 -32.02
CA LYS A 37 55.57 -25.64 -32.17
C LYS A 37 54.67 -24.44 -31.84
N VAL A 38 55.03 -23.28 -32.41
CA VAL A 38 54.04 -22.32 -32.92
C VAL A 38 54.28 -22.18 -34.43
N ARG A 39 53.76 -23.14 -35.19
CA ARG A 39 53.54 -23.14 -36.65
C ARG A 39 53.20 -24.57 -37.06
N ASP A 40 51.90 -24.86 -36.98
CA ASP A 40 51.16 -25.86 -37.75
C ASP A 40 49.89 -26.19 -36.97
N ARG A 41 48.82 -25.47 -37.30
CA ARG A 41 47.41 -25.93 -37.27
C ARG A 41 46.47 -24.74 -37.53
N THR A 42 46.63 -24.15 -38.70
CA THR A 42 45.55 -23.44 -39.39
C THR A 42 45.26 -24.25 -40.65
N ARG A 43 43.99 -24.64 -40.82
CA ARG A 43 43.41 -25.47 -41.92
C ARG A 43 43.70 -26.97 -41.88
N ALA A 44 42.75 -27.72 -41.33
CA ALA A 44 41.93 -28.69 -42.05
C ALA A 44 41.36 -29.74 -41.08
N ARG A 45 40.05 -29.68 -40.83
CA ARG A 45 39.12 -30.83 -40.82
C ARG A 45 37.73 -30.34 -40.44
N LEU A 46 36.88 -30.23 -41.47
CA LEU A 46 35.43 -30.36 -41.36
C LEU A 46 35.10 -31.68 -40.67
N GLY A 47 34.17 -31.68 -39.71
CA GLY A 47 33.63 -32.90 -39.14
C GLY A 47 33.13 -32.79 -37.69
N GLN A 48 31.81 -32.67 -37.57
CA GLN A 48 30.91 -33.09 -36.47
C GLN A 48 30.55 -32.09 -35.35
N PRO A 49 29.23 -31.94 -35.04
CA PRO A 49 28.77 -31.17 -33.90
C PRO A 49 29.11 -31.90 -32.61
N ARG A 50 29.87 -31.25 -31.74
CA ARG A 50 30.11 -31.74 -30.37
C ARG A 50 28.81 -31.58 -29.60
N SER A 51 28.25 -32.70 -29.15
CA SER A 51 27.16 -32.74 -28.19
C SER A 51 27.56 -31.96 -26.94
N GLY A 52 26.96 -30.79 -26.74
CA GLY A 52 27.07 -30.02 -25.51
C GLY A 52 26.39 -30.81 -24.39
N GLY A 53 27.19 -31.46 -23.55
CA GLY A 53 26.72 -31.97 -22.26
C GLY A 53 26.10 -30.84 -21.44
N PRO A 54 25.14 -31.14 -20.55
CA PRO A 54 24.44 -30.13 -19.79
C PRO A 54 25.45 -29.28 -19.00
N ARG A 55 25.44 -27.97 -19.25
CA ARG A 55 26.08 -26.98 -18.37
C ARG A 55 25.60 -27.27 -16.95
N SER A 56 26.52 -27.44 -16.01
CA SER A 56 26.21 -27.56 -14.59
C SER A 56 25.31 -26.40 -14.18
N VAL A 57 24.03 -26.68 -13.97
CA VAL A 57 23.07 -25.71 -13.46
C VAL A 57 23.57 -25.35 -12.06
N GLY A 58 23.81 -24.06 -11.82
CA GLY A 58 24.10 -23.56 -10.47
C GLY A 58 22.99 -23.95 -9.49
N PRO A 59 23.13 -23.66 -8.18
CA PRO A 59 22.05 -23.90 -7.23
C PRO A 59 20.76 -23.26 -7.76
N VAL A 60 19.69 -24.05 -7.81
CA VAL A 60 18.39 -23.62 -8.34
C VAL A 60 17.86 -22.49 -7.45
N THR A 61 17.74 -21.29 -8.01
CA THR A 61 17.28 -20.09 -7.29
C THR A 61 15.79 -19.83 -7.50
N ASP A 62 15.19 -19.00 -6.67
CA ASP A 62 13.85 -18.44 -6.89
C ASP A 62 13.95 -17.05 -7.56
N ALA A 63 12.80 -16.55 -8.03
CA ALA A 63 12.66 -15.23 -8.63
C ALA A 63 11.34 -14.57 -8.20
N ALA A 64 11.18 -13.30 -8.53
CA ALA A 64 9.95 -12.56 -8.34
C ALA A 64 9.42 -12.04 -9.68
N PHE A 65 8.22 -12.48 -10.05
CA PHE A 65 7.55 -12.09 -11.30
C PHE A 65 6.49 -11.02 -11.01
N PHE A 66 6.57 -9.90 -11.70
CA PHE A 66 5.65 -8.77 -11.51
C PHE A 66 4.90 -8.49 -12.81
N ASP A 67 3.57 -8.48 -12.74
CA ASP A 67 2.80 -7.83 -13.79
C ASP A 67 3.02 -6.30 -13.76
N LEU A 68 2.68 -5.59 -14.84
CA LEU A 68 2.91 -4.15 -14.95
C LEU A 68 1.68 -3.34 -14.56
N ASP A 69 0.64 -3.43 -15.38
CA ASP A 69 -0.54 -2.56 -15.30
C ASP A 69 -1.31 -2.88 -14.02
N ARG A 70 -1.68 -1.87 -13.24
CA ARG A 70 -2.30 -2.01 -11.91
C ARG A 70 -1.53 -2.89 -10.91
N THR A 71 -0.29 -3.26 -11.21
CA THR A 71 0.55 -4.06 -10.33
C THR A 71 1.81 -3.28 -9.95
N LEU A 72 2.65 -2.91 -10.92
CA LEU A 72 3.75 -1.97 -10.70
C LEU A 72 3.32 -0.52 -10.91
N LEU A 73 2.32 -0.28 -11.76
CA LEU A 73 1.68 1.01 -11.97
C LEU A 73 0.34 1.06 -11.23
N THR A 74 -0.13 2.26 -10.87
CA THR A 74 -1.48 2.44 -10.29
C THR A 74 -2.58 2.33 -11.34
N GLY A 75 -2.26 2.65 -12.60
CA GLY A 75 -3.19 2.60 -13.73
C GLY A 75 -2.71 1.70 -14.88
N ALA A 76 -3.41 1.82 -16.01
CA ALA A 76 -2.98 1.21 -17.26
C ALA A 76 -1.93 2.09 -17.96
N SER A 77 -0.88 1.48 -18.49
CA SER A 77 0.16 2.12 -19.30
C SER A 77 -0.28 2.42 -20.73
N GLY A 78 -1.31 1.71 -21.23
CA GLY A 78 -1.84 1.83 -22.60
C GLY A 78 -2.17 3.26 -23.05
N PRO A 79 -2.92 4.07 -22.27
CA PRO A 79 -3.20 5.47 -22.61
C PRO A 79 -1.95 6.33 -22.77
N MET A 80 -0.94 6.14 -21.91
CA MET A 80 0.33 6.87 -21.99
C MET A 80 1.10 6.45 -23.25
N PHE A 81 1.18 5.15 -23.53
CA PHE A 81 1.81 4.66 -24.75
C PHE A 81 1.10 5.16 -26.01
N SER A 82 -0.23 5.15 -26.07
CA SER A 82 -1.00 5.71 -27.20
C SER A 82 -0.66 7.19 -27.40
N THR A 83 -0.61 7.97 -26.31
CA THR A 83 -0.26 9.40 -26.35
C THR A 83 1.14 9.62 -26.92
N MET A 84 2.12 8.83 -26.50
CA MET A 84 3.50 8.97 -27.00
C MET A 84 3.65 8.48 -28.44
N LEU A 85 2.94 7.43 -28.84
CA LEU A 85 2.90 6.96 -30.23
C LEU A 85 2.32 7.99 -31.20
N LYS A 86 1.29 8.75 -30.78
CA LYS A 86 0.76 9.89 -31.54
C LYS A 86 1.81 11.00 -31.65
N ARG A 87 2.48 11.32 -30.54
CA ARG A 87 3.49 12.37 -30.47
C ARG A 87 4.70 12.13 -31.39
N VAL A 88 5.12 10.88 -31.56
CA VAL A 88 6.23 10.51 -32.47
C VAL A 88 5.77 10.27 -33.91
N GLY A 89 4.47 10.43 -34.21
CA GLY A 89 3.92 10.30 -35.56
C GLY A 89 3.67 8.86 -36.04
N VAL A 90 3.70 7.87 -35.13
CA VAL A 90 3.34 6.48 -35.45
C VAL A 90 1.83 6.32 -35.56
N LEU A 91 1.09 6.94 -34.64
CA LEU A 91 -0.36 7.01 -34.68
C LEU A 91 -0.83 8.38 -35.19
N PRO A 92 -1.95 8.45 -35.95
CA PRO A 92 -2.51 9.71 -36.38
C PRO A 92 -3.03 10.53 -35.18
N ASP A 93 -2.87 11.86 -35.25
CA ASP A 93 -3.28 12.82 -34.21
C ASP A 93 -4.81 12.98 -34.06
N ARG A 94 -5.58 12.16 -34.78
CA ARG A 94 -7.05 12.14 -34.73
C ARG A 94 -7.49 11.17 -33.65
N SER A 95 -8.33 11.62 -32.72
CA SER A 95 -8.97 10.73 -31.75
C SER A 95 -9.77 9.65 -32.49
N ILE A 96 -9.45 8.37 -32.26
CA ILE A 96 -10.28 7.29 -32.81
C ILE A 96 -11.62 7.33 -32.05
N PRO A 97 -12.77 7.38 -32.74
CA PRO A 97 -14.07 7.40 -32.06
C PRO A 97 -14.20 6.19 -31.13
N GLY A 98 -14.39 6.42 -29.83
CA GLY A 98 -14.50 5.36 -28.82
C GLY A 98 -13.19 4.89 -28.19
N GLU A 99 -12.02 5.43 -28.57
CA GLU A 99 -10.72 5.10 -27.95
C GLU A 99 -10.71 5.37 -26.44
N GLY A 100 -11.17 6.56 -26.04
CA GLY A 100 -11.33 6.90 -24.63
C GLY A 100 -12.35 6.01 -23.92
N LEU A 101 -13.34 5.46 -24.63
CA LEU A 101 -14.33 4.55 -24.05
C LEU A 101 -13.75 3.14 -23.85
N VAL A 102 -12.91 2.65 -24.78
CA VAL A 102 -12.19 1.38 -24.66
C VAL A 102 -11.16 1.46 -23.53
N PHE A 103 -10.33 2.50 -23.48
CA PHE A 103 -9.38 2.69 -22.38
C PHE A 103 -10.09 2.89 -21.04
N LYS A 104 -11.18 3.67 -21.00
CA LYS A 104 -11.99 3.82 -19.79
C LYS A 104 -12.69 2.51 -19.39
N PHE A 105 -13.05 1.65 -20.35
CA PHE A 105 -13.61 0.33 -20.07
C PHE A 105 -12.53 -0.63 -19.53
N PHE A 106 -11.33 -0.61 -20.10
CA PHE A 106 -10.15 -1.27 -19.52
C PHE A 106 -9.88 -0.75 -18.10
N ASP A 107 -9.93 0.58 -17.90
CA ASP A 107 -9.73 1.27 -16.61
C ASP A 107 -10.79 0.94 -15.55
N VAL A 108 -12.01 0.57 -15.97
CA VAL A 108 -13.13 0.30 -15.05
C VAL A 108 -13.34 -1.19 -14.79
N VAL A 109 -13.13 -2.05 -15.79
CA VAL A 109 -13.50 -3.48 -15.74
C VAL A 109 -12.27 -4.40 -15.62
N GLY A 110 -11.06 -3.90 -15.93
CA GLY A 110 -9.85 -4.73 -16.06
C GLY A 110 -9.76 -5.42 -17.42
N GLU A 111 -8.83 -6.37 -17.56
CA GLU A 111 -8.76 -7.20 -18.76
C GLU A 111 -10.07 -7.96 -18.95
N THR A 112 -10.58 -8.05 -20.17
CA THR A 112 -11.73 -8.90 -20.52
C THR A 112 -11.43 -9.70 -21.78
N LEU A 113 -12.02 -10.89 -21.93
CA LEU A 113 -11.82 -11.73 -23.13
C LEU A 113 -12.02 -10.97 -24.46
N PRO A 114 -13.08 -10.14 -24.64
CA PRO A 114 -13.24 -9.34 -25.86
C PRO A 114 -12.12 -8.32 -26.06
N SER A 115 -11.71 -7.63 -24.98
CA SER A 115 -10.64 -6.64 -25.04
C SER A 115 -9.28 -7.27 -25.39
N MET A 116 -9.04 -8.51 -24.97
CA MET A 116 -7.82 -9.24 -25.28
C MET A 116 -7.79 -9.79 -26.71
N LEU A 117 -8.96 -10.05 -27.31
CA LEU A 117 -9.02 -10.31 -28.75
C LEU A 117 -8.56 -9.08 -29.54
N VAL A 118 -8.92 -7.87 -29.11
CA VAL A 118 -8.42 -6.62 -29.70
C VAL A 118 -6.91 -6.48 -29.47
N THR A 119 -6.42 -6.70 -28.25
CA THR A 119 -4.98 -6.65 -27.94
C THR A 119 -4.16 -7.63 -28.78
N ARG A 120 -4.68 -8.83 -29.06
CA ARG A 120 -4.01 -9.79 -29.96
C ARG A 120 -3.94 -9.32 -31.41
N GLN A 121 -4.85 -8.45 -31.85
CA GLN A 121 -4.80 -7.84 -33.18
C GLN A 121 -3.87 -6.63 -33.24
N MET A 122 -3.36 -6.11 -32.11
CA MET A 122 -2.47 -4.95 -32.10
C MET A 122 -1.16 -5.19 -32.86
N ALA A 123 -0.62 -6.42 -32.81
CA ALA A 123 0.54 -6.78 -33.63
C ALA A 123 0.25 -6.54 -35.12
N ARG A 124 -0.91 -7.01 -35.61
CA ARG A 124 -1.33 -6.80 -37.02
C ARG A 124 -1.56 -5.33 -37.34
N ALA A 125 -2.16 -4.57 -36.41
CA ALA A 125 -2.37 -3.14 -36.57
C ALA A 125 -1.05 -2.34 -36.61
N ALA A 126 0.00 -2.87 -35.99
CA ALA A 126 1.34 -2.29 -36.00
C ALA A 126 2.14 -2.59 -37.28
N ALA A 127 1.60 -3.37 -38.22
CA ALA A 127 2.28 -3.68 -39.48
C ALA A 127 2.71 -2.40 -40.22
N GLY A 128 3.99 -2.31 -40.56
CA GLY A 128 4.62 -1.17 -41.23
C GLY A 128 5.08 -0.04 -40.31
N TRP A 129 4.75 -0.06 -39.01
CA TRP A 129 5.25 0.94 -38.07
C TRP A 129 6.78 0.88 -37.98
N ASP A 130 7.39 2.06 -37.89
CA ASP A 130 8.83 2.19 -37.70
C ASP A 130 9.20 1.83 -36.26
N ARG A 131 10.01 0.79 -36.07
CA ARG A 131 10.37 0.30 -34.75
C ARG A 131 11.14 1.34 -33.94
N SER A 132 11.97 2.16 -34.59
CA SER A 132 12.77 3.17 -33.90
C SER A 132 11.89 4.25 -33.28
N LEU A 133 10.81 4.64 -33.95
CA LEU A 133 9.83 5.59 -33.41
C LEU A 133 9.05 5.00 -32.23
N VAL A 134 8.72 3.71 -32.29
CA VAL A 134 8.04 3.03 -31.17
C VAL A 134 8.94 2.92 -29.94
N GLN A 135 10.23 2.65 -30.13
CA GLN A 135 11.20 2.68 -29.04
C GLN A 135 11.35 4.08 -28.44
N GLU A 136 11.36 5.13 -29.26
CA GLU A 136 11.38 6.51 -28.76
C GLU A 136 10.09 6.87 -28.01
N ALA A 137 8.93 6.41 -28.47
CA ALA A 137 7.67 6.56 -27.73
C ALA A 137 7.73 5.86 -26.36
N GLY A 138 8.33 4.66 -26.30
CA GLY A 138 8.58 3.94 -25.06
C GLY A 138 9.47 4.72 -24.10
N ARG A 139 10.55 5.34 -24.62
CA ARG A 139 11.46 6.18 -23.82
C ARG A 139 10.74 7.39 -23.23
N LEU A 140 9.97 8.11 -24.05
CA LEU A 140 9.19 9.27 -23.61
C LEU A 140 8.09 8.90 -22.60
N ALA A 141 7.49 7.71 -22.73
CA ALA A 141 6.51 7.21 -21.78
C ALA A 141 7.15 6.83 -20.45
N ALA A 142 8.31 6.16 -20.47
CA ALA A 142 9.05 5.76 -19.28
C ALA A 142 9.41 6.97 -18.40
N ASP A 143 9.86 8.08 -19.00
CA ASP A 143 10.19 9.32 -18.28
C ASP A 143 9.03 9.84 -17.41
N ARG A 144 7.77 9.51 -17.75
CA ARG A 144 6.58 9.87 -16.95
C ARG A 144 6.12 8.74 -16.05
N LEU A 145 6.11 7.51 -16.55
CA LEU A 145 5.57 6.36 -15.84
C LEU A 145 6.41 5.97 -14.61
N VAL A 146 7.72 6.27 -14.59
CA VAL A 146 8.58 6.00 -13.42
C VAL A 146 8.12 6.75 -12.17
N ASP A 147 7.56 7.95 -12.35
CA ASP A 147 7.02 8.76 -11.24
C ASP A 147 5.66 8.24 -10.76
N GLU A 148 4.92 7.53 -11.62
CA GLU A 148 3.66 6.87 -11.27
C GLU A 148 3.85 5.54 -10.52
N VAL A 149 5.06 4.98 -10.53
CA VAL A 149 5.38 3.73 -9.81
C VAL A 149 5.44 4.03 -8.31
N PRO A 150 4.52 3.48 -7.50
CA PRO A 150 4.43 3.81 -6.09
C PRO A 150 5.67 3.40 -5.29
N GLY A 151 5.91 4.09 -4.19
CA GLY A 151 7.06 3.83 -3.31
C GLY A 151 7.10 2.39 -2.76
N PHE A 152 5.95 1.78 -2.48
CA PHE A 152 5.92 0.39 -2.03
C PHE A 152 6.41 -0.57 -3.12
N ALA A 153 6.14 -0.30 -4.41
CA ALA A 153 6.51 -1.19 -5.52
C ALA A 153 8.03 -1.19 -5.65
N LYS A 154 8.63 0.00 -5.56
CA LYS A 154 10.08 0.21 -5.51
C LYS A 154 10.69 -0.49 -4.30
N ALA A 155 10.08 -0.38 -3.12
CA ALA A 155 10.54 -1.06 -1.91
C ALA A 155 10.47 -2.59 -2.01
N LEU A 156 9.43 -3.12 -2.66
CA LEU A 156 9.24 -4.56 -2.85
C LEU A 156 10.25 -5.13 -3.86
N ILE A 157 10.53 -4.40 -4.94
CA ILE A 157 11.62 -4.73 -5.87
C ILE A 157 12.95 -4.78 -5.12
N ALA A 158 13.28 -3.70 -4.38
CA ALA A 158 14.52 -3.61 -3.62
C ALA A 158 14.65 -4.73 -2.58
N LYS A 159 13.55 -5.14 -1.94
CA LYS A 159 13.52 -6.28 -1.02
C LYS A 159 13.90 -7.58 -1.70
N HIS A 160 13.35 -7.88 -2.88
CA HIS A 160 13.69 -9.10 -3.61
C HIS A 160 15.15 -9.11 -4.06
N HIS A 161 15.68 -7.97 -4.50
CA HIS A 161 17.10 -7.82 -4.80
C HIS A 161 17.98 -8.04 -3.57
N ALA A 162 17.62 -7.47 -2.42
CA ALA A 162 18.35 -7.65 -1.16
C ALA A 162 18.37 -9.12 -0.70
N GLU A 163 17.33 -9.89 -1.05
CA GLU A 163 17.25 -11.33 -0.80
C GLU A 163 17.92 -12.17 -1.91
N GLY A 164 18.61 -11.53 -2.86
CA GLY A 164 19.39 -12.20 -3.92
C GLY A 164 18.57 -12.76 -5.06
N ARG A 165 17.29 -12.37 -5.20
CA ARG A 165 16.40 -12.86 -6.25
C ARG A 165 16.48 -12.00 -7.50
N LYS A 166 16.29 -12.64 -8.66
CA LYS A 166 15.98 -11.94 -9.90
C LYS A 166 14.56 -11.38 -9.86
N VAL A 167 14.40 -10.12 -10.22
CA VAL A 167 13.12 -9.43 -10.40
C VAL A 167 12.81 -9.35 -11.88
N VAL A 168 11.67 -9.90 -12.28
CA VAL A 168 11.29 -10.04 -13.69
C VAL A 168 9.93 -9.41 -13.91
N MET A 169 9.84 -8.48 -14.86
CA MET A 169 8.55 -7.93 -15.30
C MET A 169 7.90 -8.88 -16.32
N ALA A 170 6.64 -9.23 -16.15
CA ALA A 170 5.88 -10.15 -17.00
C ALA A 170 4.53 -9.54 -17.40
N THR A 171 4.47 -8.89 -18.56
CA THR A 171 3.33 -8.04 -19.00
C THR A 171 2.89 -8.37 -20.42
N THR A 172 1.61 -8.13 -20.74
CA THR A 172 1.12 -8.24 -22.12
C THR A 172 1.53 -7.06 -23.00
N SER A 173 1.95 -5.93 -22.40
CA SER A 173 2.37 -4.73 -23.13
C SER A 173 3.49 -5.00 -24.14
N PRO A 174 3.59 -4.25 -25.26
CA PRO A 174 4.62 -4.48 -26.27
C PRO A 174 6.03 -4.23 -25.74
N TYR A 175 6.95 -5.14 -26.05
CA TYR A 175 8.32 -5.13 -25.50
C TYR A 175 9.05 -3.80 -25.72
N ASP A 176 9.06 -3.26 -26.95
CA ASP A 176 9.80 -2.04 -27.27
C ASP A 176 9.22 -0.78 -26.57
N LEU A 177 7.94 -0.80 -26.16
CA LEU A 177 7.32 0.29 -25.39
C LEU A 177 7.65 0.23 -23.90
N VAL A 178 7.65 -0.98 -23.33
CA VAL A 178 7.83 -1.16 -21.86
C VAL A 178 9.30 -1.28 -21.45
N LYS A 179 10.20 -1.71 -22.35
CA LYS A 179 11.61 -1.93 -22.01
C LYS A 179 12.29 -0.72 -21.36
N PRO A 180 12.09 0.53 -21.82
CA PRO A 180 12.70 1.69 -21.15
C PRO A 180 12.21 1.90 -19.71
N LEU A 181 10.91 1.64 -19.44
CA LEU A 181 10.36 1.71 -18.08
C LEU A 181 10.96 0.63 -17.18
N ALA A 182 11.07 -0.59 -17.70
CA ALA A 182 11.69 -1.70 -16.97
C ALA A 182 13.15 -1.40 -16.58
N ASP A 183 13.92 -0.82 -17.50
CA ASP A 183 15.31 -0.41 -17.24
C ASP A 183 15.38 0.67 -16.16
N ALA A 184 14.50 1.66 -16.22
CA ALA A 184 14.44 2.73 -15.22
C ALA A 184 14.03 2.21 -13.82
N LEU A 185 13.25 1.13 -13.76
CA LEU A 185 12.86 0.46 -12.52
C LEU A 185 13.94 -0.49 -11.97
N GLY A 186 14.98 -0.75 -12.75
CA GLY A 186 16.06 -1.67 -12.35
C GLY A 186 15.61 -3.13 -12.26
N VAL A 187 14.58 -3.55 -12.99
CA VAL A 187 14.24 -4.99 -13.06
C VAL A 187 15.30 -5.73 -13.88
N ASP A 188 15.58 -6.98 -13.51
CA ASP A 188 16.66 -7.76 -14.13
C ASP A 188 16.32 -8.26 -15.53
N ASP A 189 15.04 -8.54 -15.80
CA ASP A 189 14.56 -9.06 -17.07
C ASP A 189 13.11 -8.66 -17.37
N VAL A 190 12.74 -8.68 -18.66
CA VAL A 190 11.40 -8.34 -19.15
C VAL A 190 10.85 -9.43 -20.06
N LEU A 191 9.72 -9.99 -19.65
CA LEU A 191 8.87 -10.90 -20.42
C LEU A 191 7.67 -10.08 -20.89
N ALA A 192 7.74 -9.58 -22.12
CA ALA A 192 6.70 -8.77 -22.73
C ALA A 192 6.34 -9.31 -24.12
N THR A 193 5.18 -8.95 -24.65
CA THR A 193 4.77 -9.38 -26.00
C THR A 193 5.70 -8.76 -27.03
N ARG A 194 6.39 -9.59 -27.83
CA ARG A 194 7.28 -9.11 -28.90
C ARG A 194 6.56 -9.15 -30.24
N TYR A 195 6.72 -8.10 -31.03
CA TYR A 195 6.20 -8.05 -32.40
C TYR A 195 7.31 -8.45 -33.36
N GLY A 196 6.95 -9.21 -34.40
CA GLY A 196 7.87 -9.56 -35.48
C GLY A 196 8.30 -8.32 -36.24
N GLU A 197 9.52 -8.37 -36.76
CA GLU A 197 10.17 -7.26 -37.45
C GLU A 197 10.78 -7.75 -38.75
N ASP A 198 10.63 -6.93 -39.79
CA ASP A 198 11.40 -7.02 -41.02
C ASP A 198 11.94 -5.63 -41.39
N ALA A 199 13.25 -5.56 -41.66
CA ALA A 199 13.95 -4.34 -42.08
C ALA A 199 13.64 -3.07 -41.25
N GLY A 200 13.60 -3.17 -39.92
CA GLY A 200 13.35 -2.03 -39.01
C GLY A 200 11.88 -1.63 -38.87
N ARG A 201 10.95 -2.40 -39.46
CA ARG A 201 9.50 -2.19 -39.35
C ARG A 201 8.81 -3.42 -38.80
N TYR A 202 7.70 -3.25 -38.09
CA TYR A 202 6.92 -4.41 -37.64
C TYR A 202 6.21 -5.09 -38.81
N ASP A 203 6.22 -6.42 -38.85
CA ASP A 203 5.67 -7.23 -39.93
C ASP A 203 4.20 -7.64 -39.71
N GLY A 204 3.64 -7.30 -38.55
CA GLY A 204 2.26 -7.66 -38.17
C GLY A 204 2.12 -8.94 -37.35
N SER A 205 3.22 -9.66 -37.10
CA SER A 205 3.25 -10.93 -36.38
C SER A 205 3.67 -10.76 -34.91
N VAL A 206 3.48 -11.82 -34.12
CA VAL A 206 3.97 -11.90 -32.73
C VAL A 206 5.15 -12.87 -32.73
N ASP A 207 6.30 -12.43 -32.21
CA ASP A 207 7.49 -13.25 -32.03
C ASP A 207 7.46 -13.91 -30.65
N GLY A 208 7.38 -15.25 -30.64
CA GLY A 208 7.31 -16.04 -29.40
C GLY A 208 5.93 -16.04 -28.74
N PHE A 209 5.90 -15.87 -27.41
CA PHE A 209 4.66 -15.94 -26.65
C PHE A 209 3.91 -14.61 -26.64
N PHE A 210 2.59 -14.70 -26.83
CA PHE A 210 1.69 -13.65 -26.37
C PHE A 210 1.61 -13.73 -24.84
N VAL A 211 2.19 -12.75 -24.14
CA VAL A 211 2.46 -12.81 -22.68
C VAL A 211 1.19 -12.46 -21.90
N TRP A 212 0.18 -13.31 -22.02
CA TRP A 212 -1.12 -13.19 -21.37
C TRP A 212 -1.66 -14.57 -21.02
N GLY A 213 -2.28 -14.69 -19.84
CA GLY A 213 -2.91 -15.94 -19.42
C GLY A 213 -1.93 -17.12 -19.40
N PRO A 214 -2.30 -18.27 -19.99
CA PRO A 214 -1.39 -19.41 -20.14
C PRO A 214 -0.09 -19.08 -20.89
N GLY A 215 -0.12 -18.11 -21.81
CA GLY A 215 1.06 -17.64 -22.54
C GLY A 215 2.05 -16.91 -21.65
N LYS A 216 1.57 -16.17 -20.64
CA LYS A 216 2.43 -15.54 -19.61
C LYS A 216 3.18 -16.60 -18.79
N LEU A 217 2.47 -17.63 -18.32
CA LEU A 217 3.10 -18.76 -17.62
C LEU A 217 4.10 -19.51 -18.51
N ALA A 218 3.79 -19.71 -19.78
CA ALA A 218 4.71 -20.36 -20.72
C ALA A 218 6.01 -19.56 -20.90
N ALA A 219 5.91 -18.24 -21.07
CA ALA A 219 7.06 -17.33 -21.14
C ALA A 219 7.90 -17.37 -19.85
N VAL A 220 7.26 -17.32 -18.68
CA VAL A 220 7.92 -17.43 -17.38
C VAL A 220 8.66 -18.76 -17.24
N ARG A 221 8.04 -19.90 -17.60
CA ARG A 221 8.67 -21.22 -17.52
C ARG A 221 9.86 -21.34 -18.47
N GLU A 222 9.76 -20.80 -19.68
CA GLU A 222 10.87 -20.81 -20.63
C GLU A 222 12.04 -19.96 -20.13
N TRP A 223 11.77 -18.75 -19.65
CA TRP A 223 12.78 -17.89 -19.06
C TRP A 223 13.43 -18.55 -17.84
N ALA A 224 12.63 -19.14 -16.95
CA ALA A 224 13.10 -19.78 -15.74
C ALA A 224 14.03 -20.97 -16.05
N LYS A 225 13.68 -21.80 -17.06
CA LYS A 225 14.53 -22.89 -17.53
C LYS A 225 15.88 -22.41 -18.04
N ARG A 226 15.91 -21.28 -18.77
CA ARG A 226 17.17 -20.68 -19.28
C ARG A 226 18.03 -20.06 -18.18
N ASN A 227 17.40 -19.63 -17.08
CA ASN A 227 18.06 -18.92 -15.98
C ASN A 227 18.32 -19.79 -14.74
N GLY A 228 17.97 -21.08 -14.75
CA GLY A 228 18.13 -21.96 -13.60
C GLY A 228 17.21 -21.63 -12.42
N VAL A 229 16.04 -21.04 -12.69
CA VAL A 229 15.06 -20.63 -11.68
C VAL A 229 13.95 -21.68 -11.53
N ASP A 230 13.54 -21.96 -10.29
CA ASP A 230 12.38 -22.80 -9.99
C ASP A 230 11.12 -21.95 -9.79
N VAL A 231 10.22 -22.00 -10.77
CA VAL A 231 8.93 -21.30 -10.72
C VAL A 231 8.12 -21.74 -9.50
N ALA A 232 8.16 -23.02 -9.12
CA ALA A 232 7.40 -23.54 -7.98
C ALA A 232 7.91 -23.07 -6.61
N LYS A 233 9.07 -22.39 -6.56
CA LYS A 233 9.61 -21.74 -5.35
C LYS A 233 9.53 -20.21 -5.40
N SER A 234 9.11 -19.66 -6.53
CA SER A 234 9.16 -18.24 -6.84
C SER A 234 7.96 -17.46 -6.27
N TYR A 235 7.97 -16.15 -6.52
CA TYR A 235 6.93 -15.19 -6.18
C TYR A 235 6.25 -14.68 -7.46
N ALA A 236 4.95 -14.39 -7.39
CA ALA A 236 4.25 -13.70 -8.48
C ALA A 236 3.25 -12.68 -7.95
N TYR A 237 3.19 -11.53 -8.61
CA TYR A 237 2.36 -10.38 -8.27
C TYR A 237 1.52 -9.98 -9.49
N SER A 238 0.19 -9.89 -9.34
CA SER A 238 -0.72 -9.51 -10.43
C SER A 238 -2.10 -9.08 -9.91
N ASP A 239 -2.79 -8.21 -10.65
CA ASP A 239 -4.18 -7.79 -10.42
C ASP A 239 -5.22 -8.62 -11.17
N SER A 240 -4.80 -9.37 -12.19
CA SER A 240 -5.70 -9.94 -13.18
C SER A 240 -6.01 -11.42 -12.92
N ILE A 241 -7.30 -11.80 -13.03
CA ILE A 241 -7.74 -13.19 -13.01
C ILE A 241 -7.10 -14.01 -14.12
N TYR A 242 -6.66 -13.37 -15.20
CA TYR A 242 -6.00 -14.05 -16.30
C TYR A 242 -4.61 -14.55 -15.91
N ASP A 243 -3.96 -13.96 -14.92
CA ASP A 243 -2.68 -14.45 -14.39
C ASP A 243 -2.83 -15.59 -13.38
N LEU A 244 -4.05 -16.10 -13.18
CA LEU A 244 -4.31 -17.27 -12.36
C LEU A 244 -3.40 -18.47 -12.66
N PRO A 245 -3.06 -18.81 -13.92
CA PRO A 245 -2.10 -19.88 -14.21
C PRO A 245 -0.71 -19.62 -13.60
N LEU A 246 -0.21 -18.38 -13.69
CA LEU A 246 1.08 -17.99 -13.13
C LEU A 246 1.02 -17.98 -11.60
N LEU A 247 0.02 -17.32 -11.02
CA LEU A 247 -0.19 -17.28 -9.57
C LEU A 247 -0.36 -18.69 -8.98
N SER A 248 -1.00 -19.61 -9.70
CA SER A 248 -1.15 -21.01 -9.25
C SER A 248 0.13 -21.84 -9.37
N ALA A 249 1.12 -21.39 -10.16
CA ALA A 249 2.35 -22.13 -10.43
C ALA A 249 3.49 -21.80 -9.46
N VAL A 250 3.36 -20.73 -8.67
CA VAL A 250 4.39 -20.24 -7.75
C VAL A 250 4.08 -20.59 -6.30
N LYS A 251 5.11 -20.57 -5.43
CA LYS A 251 4.93 -20.79 -3.99
C LYS A 251 4.27 -19.61 -3.30
N PHE A 252 4.61 -18.40 -3.73
CA PHE A 252 4.21 -17.16 -3.07
C PHE A 252 3.42 -16.25 -4.02
N PRO A 253 2.15 -16.60 -4.34
CA PRO A 253 1.28 -15.71 -5.10
C PRO A 253 0.83 -14.54 -4.24
N THR A 254 0.78 -13.35 -4.82
CA THR A 254 0.21 -12.16 -4.21
C THR A 254 -0.73 -11.49 -5.21
N ALA A 255 -2.00 -11.39 -4.82
CA ALA A 255 -2.99 -10.63 -5.56
C ALA A 255 -2.78 -9.14 -5.27
N VAL A 256 -2.47 -8.35 -6.29
CA VAL A 256 -2.19 -6.93 -6.16
C VAL A 256 -3.35 -6.17 -6.79
N ASN A 257 -4.07 -5.30 -6.08
CA ASN A 257 -5.26 -4.61 -6.65
C ASN A 257 -6.27 -5.54 -7.35
N PRO A 258 -6.55 -6.76 -6.84
CA PRO A 258 -7.18 -7.80 -7.63
C PRO A 258 -8.53 -7.38 -8.20
N ASP A 259 -8.75 -7.71 -9.47
CA ASP A 259 -10.06 -7.64 -10.10
C ASP A 259 -11.10 -8.47 -9.31
N PRO A 260 -12.41 -8.23 -9.49
CA PRO A 260 -13.44 -8.92 -8.72
C PRO A 260 -13.36 -10.46 -8.77
N ARG A 261 -12.91 -11.02 -9.89
CA ARG A 261 -12.79 -12.48 -10.08
C ARG A 261 -11.53 -13.01 -9.40
N LEU A 262 -10.38 -12.33 -9.56
CA LEU A 262 -9.15 -12.72 -8.88
C LEU A 262 -9.31 -12.61 -7.37
N ARG A 263 -10.04 -11.60 -6.89
CA ARG A 263 -10.34 -11.43 -5.47
C ARG A 263 -11.08 -12.63 -4.87
N ILE A 264 -12.08 -13.18 -5.57
CA ILE A 264 -12.80 -14.38 -5.13
C ILE A 264 -11.83 -15.56 -5.04
N VAL A 265 -10.97 -15.74 -6.04
CA VAL A 265 -9.99 -16.83 -6.06
C VAL A 265 -8.95 -16.66 -4.94
N ALA A 266 -8.42 -15.46 -4.75
CA ALA A 266 -7.47 -15.15 -3.70
C ALA A 266 -8.08 -15.42 -2.31
N ALA A 267 -9.34 -15.06 -2.07
CA ALA A 267 -10.04 -15.37 -0.84
C ALA A 267 -10.22 -16.88 -0.63
N LEU A 268 -10.71 -17.61 -1.64
CA LEU A 268 -10.92 -19.07 -1.57
C LEU A 268 -9.61 -19.84 -1.36
N ARG A 269 -8.52 -19.37 -1.98
CA ARG A 269 -7.18 -19.99 -1.90
C ARG A 269 -6.30 -19.41 -0.79
N ARG A 270 -6.81 -18.46 -0.01
CA ARG A 270 -6.10 -17.75 1.06
C ARG A 270 -4.78 -17.13 0.58
N TRP A 271 -4.78 -16.57 -0.62
CA TRP A 271 -3.63 -15.85 -1.15
C TRP A 271 -3.54 -14.45 -0.51
N PRO A 272 -2.32 -13.99 -0.17
CA PRO A 272 -2.08 -12.60 0.21
C PRO A 272 -2.66 -11.64 -0.83
N SER A 273 -3.32 -10.58 -0.35
CA SER A 273 -3.79 -9.49 -1.19
C SER A 273 -3.14 -8.18 -0.74
N GLN A 274 -2.54 -7.45 -1.67
CA GLN A 274 -2.00 -6.11 -1.45
C GLN A 274 -2.76 -5.12 -2.33
N PHE A 275 -2.93 -3.89 -1.87
CA PHE A 275 -3.56 -2.86 -2.67
C PHE A 275 -2.66 -1.63 -2.70
N PHE A 276 -2.37 -1.19 -3.91
CA PHE A 276 -1.29 -0.35 -4.38
C PHE A 276 -1.83 0.86 -5.14
N ASP A 277 -2.99 0.71 -5.78
CA ASP A 277 -3.75 1.79 -6.44
C ASP A 277 -4.79 2.42 -5.48
N VAL A 278 -5.12 1.71 -4.38
CA VAL A 278 -6.18 2.03 -3.41
C VAL A 278 -5.83 1.32 -2.07
N PRO A 279 -6.29 1.79 -0.90
CA PRO A 279 -5.97 1.21 0.42
C PRO A 279 -6.19 -0.31 0.62
N ALA A 280 -5.29 -0.95 1.36
CA ALA A 280 -5.29 -2.40 1.66
C ALA A 280 -6.53 -2.92 2.43
N GLY A 281 -7.55 -3.48 1.75
CA GLY A 281 -8.68 -4.16 2.42
C GLY A 281 -10.09 -3.74 2.00
N VAL A 282 -10.25 -3.00 0.91
CA VAL A 282 -11.55 -2.47 0.47
C VAL A 282 -12.12 -3.29 -0.71
N PRO A 283 -13.33 -3.88 -0.65
CA PRO A 283 -14.05 -4.43 -1.81
C PRO A 283 -14.31 -3.37 -2.87
N LYS A 284 -14.41 -3.69 -4.16
CA LYS A 284 -15.07 -2.82 -5.16
C LYS A 284 -16.42 -3.47 -5.47
N PHE A 285 -17.53 -2.75 -5.35
CA PHE A 285 -18.84 -3.22 -5.85
C PHE A 285 -19.23 -2.33 -7.04
N ALA A 286 -19.28 -2.90 -8.24
CA ALA A 286 -19.78 -2.24 -9.45
C ALA A 286 -19.12 -0.87 -9.79
N GLY A 287 -17.79 -0.76 -9.64
CA GLY A 287 -17.05 0.47 -10.02
C GLY A 287 -17.21 1.66 -9.07
N LEU A 288 -17.91 1.48 -7.94
CA LEU A 288 -17.94 2.43 -6.83
C LEU A 288 -17.17 1.83 -5.64
N GLU A 289 -16.32 2.63 -5.00
CA GLU A 289 -15.76 2.28 -3.71
C GLU A 289 -16.93 2.04 -2.74
N PRO A 290 -16.98 0.95 -1.95
CA PRO A 290 -17.97 0.74 -0.91
C PRO A 290 -17.96 1.86 0.12
N GLN A 291 -16.80 2.47 0.43
CA GLN A 291 -16.76 3.71 1.21
C GLN A 291 -17.52 4.81 0.48
N ARG A 292 -17.31 5.01 -0.82
CA ARG A 292 -18.01 6.05 -1.60
C ARG A 292 -19.50 5.75 -1.78
N ALA A 293 -19.90 4.49 -1.93
CA ALA A 293 -21.29 4.06 -1.96
C ALA A 293 -21.96 4.22 -0.58
N ILE A 294 -21.26 3.86 0.50
CA ILE A 294 -21.72 4.09 1.88
C ILE A 294 -21.70 5.58 2.23
N GLN A 295 -20.78 6.38 1.71
CA GLN A 295 -20.75 7.85 1.85
C GLN A 295 -21.89 8.50 1.05
N MET A 296 -22.23 7.97 -0.13
CA MET A 296 -23.43 8.36 -0.88
C MET A 296 -24.73 7.99 -0.14
N LEU A 297 -24.68 6.96 0.72
CA LEU A 297 -25.72 6.55 1.66
C LEU A 297 -25.54 7.12 3.08
N ALA A 298 -24.49 7.90 3.35
CA ALA A 298 -24.25 8.58 4.62
C ALA A 298 -24.95 9.94 4.60
N ARG A 299 -26.21 9.89 4.18
CA ARG A 299 -27.12 11.02 4.12
C ARG A 299 -27.85 11.09 5.45
N PRO A 300 -27.85 12.23 6.17
CA PRO A 300 -28.65 12.37 7.40
C PRO A 300 -30.10 11.88 7.24
N GLU A 301 -30.65 11.99 6.03
CA GLU A 301 -31.98 11.54 5.61
C GLU A 301 -32.18 10.02 5.71
N LEU A 302 -31.10 9.22 5.70
CA LEU A 302 -31.15 7.78 5.90
C LEU A 302 -31.13 7.37 7.39
N PHE A 303 -31.00 8.35 8.29
CA PHE A 303 -31.01 8.16 9.74
C PHE A 303 -32.05 9.09 10.40
N PRO A 304 -33.35 9.00 10.07
CA PRO A 304 -34.39 9.89 10.61
C PRO A 304 -34.54 9.81 12.14
N TRP A 305 -34.00 8.77 12.77
CA TRP A 305 -33.94 8.59 14.23
C TRP A 305 -32.72 9.28 14.89
N VAL A 306 -31.88 10.00 14.14
CA VAL A 306 -30.75 10.77 14.67
C VAL A 306 -30.63 12.12 13.97
N ARG A 307 -30.47 13.21 14.74
CA ARG A 307 -30.13 14.52 14.19
C ARG A 307 -28.62 14.75 14.27
N PHE A 308 -27.96 14.83 13.11
CA PHE A 308 -26.53 15.15 13.05
C PHE A 308 -26.29 16.66 12.99
N ASP A 309 -25.48 17.14 13.92
CA ASP A 309 -24.96 18.51 13.97
C ASP A 309 -23.43 18.42 13.85
N ILE A 310 -22.90 18.71 12.65
CA ILE A 310 -21.48 18.53 12.31
C ILE A 310 -20.87 19.86 11.87
N GLU A 311 -19.78 20.25 12.52
CA GLU A 311 -19.03 21.48 12.21
C GLU A 311 -17.52 21.23 12.18
N GLY A 312 -16.79 22.07 11.45
CA GLY A 312 -15.32 22.09 11.42
C GLY A 312 -14.67 21.13 10.40
N VAL A 313 -15.46 20.51 9.51
CA VAL A 313 -14.98 19.47 8.57
C VAL A 313 -13.87 19.96 7.64
N GLU A 314 -13.82 21.26 7.37
CA GLU A 314 -12.79 21.95 6.61
C GLU A 314 -11.39 21.89 7.25
N ARG A 315 -11.32 21.56 8.55
CA ARG A 315 -10.04 21.38 9.27
C ARG A 315 -9.40 20.01 9.00
N ILE A 316 -10.12 19.09 8.37
CA ILE A 316 -9.58 17.80 7.94
C ILE A 316 -8.82 18.03 6.62
N PRO A 317 -7.54 17.64 6.52
CA PRO A 317 -6.78 17.77 5.27
C PRO A 317 -7.51 17.12 4.09
N ALA A 318 -7.57 17.82 2.95
CA ALA A 318 -8.24 17.31 1.75
C ALA A 318 -7.49 16.10 1.14
N GLU A 319 -6.17 16.08 1.29
CA GLU A 319 -5.26 15.06 0.75
C GLU A 319 -4.18 14.69 1.78
N GLY A 320 -3.46 13.61 1.52
CA GLY A 320 -2.36 13.15 2.37
C GLY A 320 -2.84 12.55 3.71
N PRO A 321 -1.91 12.04 4.53
CA PRO A 321 -2.29 11.27 5.69
C PRO A 321 -2.91 12.12 6.80
N ALA A 322 -3.82 11.53 7.56
CA ALA A 322 -4.36 12.14 8.77
C ALA A 322 -4.75 11.08 9.79
N ILE A 323 -4.52 11.38 11.07
CA ILE A 323 -4.97 10.55 12.18
C ILE A 323 -6.17 11.24 12.81
N ILE A 324 -7.35 10.66 12.65
CA ILE A 324 -8.57 11.13 13.30
C ILE A 324 -8.65 10.50 14.70
N VAL A 325 -8.79 11.33 15.72
CA VAL A 325 -9.01 10.87 17.08
C VAL A 325 -10.36 11.35 17.58
N GLY A 326 -11.15 10.45 18.17
CA GLY A 326 -12.42 10.79 18.81
C GLY A 326 -12.45 10.35 20.27
N ASN A 327 -13.17 11.11 21.09
CA ASN A 327 -13.57 10.60 22.41
C ASN A 327 -14.58 9.45 22.24
N HIS A 328 -14.69 8.58 23.25
CA HIS A 328 -15.43 7.34 23.21
C HIS A 328 -16.48 7.28 24.32
N ARG A 329 -17.74 7.42 23.94
CA ARG A 329 -18.92 7.44 24.83
C ARG A 329 -19.98 6.42 24.44
N SER A 330 -19.97 5.91 23.21
CA SER A 330 -21.05 5.08 22.66
C SER A 330 -20.55 4.08 21.63
N TYR A 331 -21.32 3.00 21.43
CA TYR A 331 -21.14 2.13 20.26
C TYR A 331 -21.44 2.85 18.93
N PHE A 332 -22.11 4.00 18.98
CA PHE A 332 -22.43 4.83 17.81
C PHE A 332 -21.28 5.74 17.36
N ASP A 333 -20.23 5.93 18.17
CA ASP A 333 -19.13 6.86 17.88
C ASP A 333 -18.42 6.60 16.53
N PRO A 334 -18.09 5.35 16.13
CA PRO A 334 -17.46 5.10 14.84
C PRO A 334 -18.34 5.54 13.67
N LEU A 335 -19.66 5.35 13.78
CA LEU A 335 -20.60 5.78 12.74
C LEU A 335 -20.68 7.31 12.68
N ALA A 336 -20.69 7.99 13.83
CA ALA A 336 -20.65 9.45 13.87
C ALA A 336 -19.38 10.02 13.19
N ILE A 337 -18.21 9.42 13.43
CA ILE A 337 -16.97 9.77 12.71
C ILE A 337 -17.11 9.46 11.22
N GLY A 338 -17.70 8.32 10.86
CA GLY A 338 -18.01 7.98 9.46
C GLY A 338 -18.86 9.06 8.75
N MET A 339 -19.86 9.62 9.44
CA MET A 339 -20.70 10.70 8.92
C MET A 339 -19.93 12.03 8.75
N VAL A 340 -18.98 12.32 9.63
CA VAL A 340 -18.05 13.45 9.45
C VAL A 340 -17.22 13.24 8.19
N MET A 341 -16.58 12.08 8.06
CA MET A 341 -15.68 11.77 6.94
C MET A 341 -16.42 11.70 5.60
N ALA A 342 -17.69 11.29 5.61
CA ALA A 342 -18.55 11.32 4.43
C ALA A 342 -18.79 12.73 3.90
N ARG A 343 -18.86 13.75 4.77
CA ARG A 343 -18.96 15.16 4.34
C ARG A 343 -17.66 15.69 3.73
N VAL A 344 -16.52 15.18 4.16
CA VAL A 344 -15.21 15.51 3.57
C VAL A 344 -14.99 14.76 2.25
N GLY A 345 -15.68 13.64 2.04
CA GLY A 345 -15.50 12.77 0.87
C GLY A 345 -14.21 11.95 0.91
N ARG A 346 -13.66 11.71 2.12
CA ARG A 346 -12.44 10.91 2.31
C ARG A 346 -12.75 9.58 2.98
N PRO A 347 -12.24 8.45 2.46
CA PRO A 347 -12.34 7.16 3.15
C PRO A 347 -11.54 7.20 4.46
N VAL A 348 -12.01 6.47 5.47
CA VAL A 348 -11.38 6.39 6.79
C VAL A 348 -11.27 4.95 7.25
N ARG A 349 -10.11 4.57 7.79
CA ARG A 349 -9.86 3.26 8.38
C ARG A 349 -9.98 3.29 9.88
N PHE A 350 -10.86 2.49 10.45
CA PHE A 350 -10.97 2.39 11.91
C PHE A 350 -10.04 1.34 12.49
N LEU A 351 -9.23 1.69 13.49
CA LEU A 351 -8.60 0.70 14.36
C LEU A 351 -9.63 0.20 15.36
N GLY A 352 -10.03 -1.06 15.22
CA GLY A 352 -11.04 -1.68 16.07
C GLY A 352 -10.54 -2.94 16.74
N LYS A 353 -11.09 -3.27 17.91
CA LYS A 353 -10.76 -4.53 18.58
C LYS A 353 -11.27 -5.73 17.80
N LYS A 354 -10.57 -6.86 17.91
CA LYS A 354 -10.97 -8.19 17.40
C LYS A 354 -12.46 -8.50 17.59
N GLU A 355 -13.05 -8.24 18.75
CA GLU A 355 -14.45 -8.57 19.03
C GLU A 355 -15.44 -7.80 18.14
N VAL A 356 -15.07 -6.60 17.68
CA VAL A 356 -15.88 -5.80 16.72
C VAL A 356 -15.82 -6.43 15.33
N PHE A 357 -14.64 -6.92 14.92
CA PHE A 357 -14.47 -7.61 13.64
C PHE A 357 -15.09 -9.01 13.62
N ASP A 358 -15.23 -9.64 14.78
CA ASP A 358 -15.84 -10.97 14.91
C ASP A 358 -17.38 -10.89 15.05
N ALA A 359 -17.95 -9.69 15.20
CA ALA A 359 -19.39 -9.50 15.31
C ALA A 359 -20.10 -9.81 13.96
N PRO A 360 -21.19 -10.60 13.97
CA PRO A 360 -21.99 -10.86 12.76
C PRO A 360 -22.49 -9.54 12.16
N VAL A 361 -22.44 -9.41 10.83
CA VAL A 361 -22.81 -8.20 10.05
C VAL A 361 -21.88 -7.00 10.28
N VAL A 362 -21.71 -6.54 11.53
CA VAL A 362 -20.88 -5.37 11.87
C VAL A 362 -19.42 -5.60 11.53
N GLY A 363 -18.89 -6.79 11.82
CA GLY A 363 -17.51 -7.15 11.49
C GLY A 363 -17.26 -7.25 9.99
N GLN A 364 -18.25 -7.72 9.22
CA GLN A 364 -18.17 -7.78 7.76
C GLN A 364 -18.17 -6.39 7.13
N ILE A 365 -19.01 -5.48 7.62
CA ILE A 365 -19.03 -4.08 7.18
C ILE A 365 -17.73 -3.38 7.56
N THR A 366 -17.25 -3.57 8.81
CA THR A 366 -16.00 -2.96 9.29
C THR A 366 -14.80 -3.44 8.48
N ALA A 367 -14.72 -4.74 8.17
CA ALA A 367 -13.69 -5.29 7.31
C ALA A 367 -13.81 -4.76 5.87
N ALA A 368 -15.02 -4.69 5.31
CA ALA A 368 -15.26 -4.12 3.98
C ALA A 368 -14.90 -2.63 3.88
N LEU A 369 -15.01 -1.89 4.99
CA LEU A 369 -14.61 -0.48 5.07
C LEU A 369 -13.10 -0.28 5.28
N GLY A 370 -12.29 -1.34 5.28
CA GLY A 370 -10.84 -1.24 5.48
C GLY A 370 -10.44 -1.05 6.95
N GLY A 371 -11.27 -1.50 7.89
CA GLY A 371 -10.91 -1.48 9.31
C GLY A 371 -9.63 -2.27 9.59
N ILE A 372 -8.79 -1.72 10.45
CA ILE A 372 -7.55 -2.35 10.94
C ILE A 372 -7.86 -3.08 12.24
N ARG A 373 -7.65 -4.40 12.23
CA ARG A 373 -7.94 -5.28 13.35
C ARG A 373 -6.84 -5.19 14.41
N VAL A 374 -7.23 -5.00 15.67
CA VAL A 374 -6.34 -4.96 16.83
C VAL A 374 -6.57 -6.18 17.72
N GLU A 375 -5.54 -6.99 17.94
CA GLU A 375 -5.54 -8.08 18.93
C GLU A 375 -4.90 -7.61 20.24
N ARG A 376 -5.48 -7.97 21.39
CA ARG A 376 -4.93 -7.66 22.72
C ARG A 376 -4.24 -8.89 23.29
N GLY A 377 -3.09 -8.71 23.94
CA GLY A 377 -2.38 -9.77 24.67
C GLY A 377 -1.17 -10.38 23.95
N SER A 378 -0.94 -10.09 22.67
CA SER A 378 0.23 -10.57 21.93
C SER A 378 1.52 -9.80 22.25
N GLY A 379 1.43 -8.59 22.82
CA GLY A 379 2.55 -7.67 22.90
C GLY A 379 3.07 -7.21 21.53
N SER A 380 2.37 -7.54 20.43
CA SER A 380 2.81 -7.22 19.07
C SER A 380 2.41 -5.80 18.68
N ASP A 381 3.39 -5.03 18.18
CA ASP A 381 3.19 -3.70 17.57
C ASP A 381 2.47 -3.79 16.20
N GLU A 382 2.04 -4.98 15.76
CA GLU A 382 1.47 -5.25 14.43
C GLU A 382 0.28 -4.35 14.02
N PRO A 383 -0.71 -4.07 14.89
CA PRO A 383 -1.84 -3.21 14.49
C PRO A 383 -1.42 -1.75 14.31
N LEU A 384 -0.41 -1.29 15.05
CA LEU A 384 0.17 0.04 14.86
C LEU A 384 1.04 0.08 13.59
N ALA A 385 1.75 -1.00 13.26
CA ALA A 385 2.51 -1.09 12.02
C ALA A 385 1.59 -1.00 10.78
N ALA A 386 0.47 -1.73 10.76
CA ALA A 386 -0.52 -1.65 9.69
C ALA A 386 -1.15 -0.25 9.56
N ALA A 387 -1.40 0.42 10.69
CA ALA A 387 -1.86 1.80 10.71
C ALA A 387 -0.80 2.78 10.18
N ALA A 388 0.46 2.58 10.55
CA ALA A 388 1.57 3.38 10.06
C ALA A 388 1.80 3.19 8.55
N GLU A 389 1.65 1.98 8.03
CA GLU A 389 1.67 1.70 6.59
C GLU A 389 0.54 2.43 5.85
N ALA A 390 -0.70 2.36 6.35
CA ALA A 390 -1.82 3.10 5.77
C ALA A 390 -1.58 4.62 5.75
N LEU A 391 -1.05 5.18 6.85
CA LEU A 391 -0.68 6.59 6.90
C LEU A 391 0.46 6.93 5.94
N ARG A 392 1.48 6.08 5.79
CA ARG A 392 2.54 6.30 4.78
C ARG A 392 2.01 6.26 3.35
N ALA A 393 0.92 5.52 3.11
CA ALA A 393 0.20 5.50 1.84
C ALA A 393 -0.72 6.74 1.62
N GLY A 394 -0.71 7.71 2.54
CA GLY A 394 -1.50 8.94 2.43
C GLY A 394 -2.95 8.81 2.90
N GLU A 395 -3.27 7.72 3.61
CA GLU A 395 -4.64 7.42 4.03
C GLU A 395 -5.03 8.09 5.36
N VAL A 396 -6.32 8.03 5.66
CA VAL A 396 -6.86 8.51 6.94
C VAL A 396 -7.13 7.33 7.87
N VAL A 397 -6.56 7.40 9.07
CA VAL A 397 -6.75 6.39 10.12
C VAL A 397 -7.50 7.01 11.29
N ALA A 398 -8.58 6.39 11.73
CA ALA A 398 -9.37 6.78 12.90
C ALA A 398 -9.19 5.81 14.07
N LEU A 399 -9.08 6.36 15.27
CA LEU A 399 -9.05 5.58 16.51
C LEU A 399 -9.62 6.37 17.69
N MET A 400 -9.94 5.66 18.77
CA MET A 400 -10.34 6.26 20.04
C MET A 400 -9.21 6.09 21.07
N PRO A 401 -8.52 7.16 21.51
CA PRO A 401 -7.36 7.03 22.38
C PRO A 401 -7.65 6.33 23.72
N GLN A 402 -8.88 6.43 24.24
CA GLN A 402 -9.30 5.74 25.47
C GLN A 402 -9.27 4.20 25.33
N GLY A 403 -9.40 3.68 24.11
CA GLY A 403 -9.37 2.24 23.78
C GLY A 403 -10.62 1.44 24.19
N THR A 404 -11.43 1.95 25.11
CA THR A 404 -12.77 1.43 25.48
C THR A 404 -13.64 2.58 25.97
N ILE A 405 -14.96 2.47 25.77
CA ILE A 405 -15.92 3.34 26.46
C ILE A 405 -15.68 3.19 27.98
N PRO A 406 -15.55 4.29 28.75
CA PRO A 406 -15.50 4.22 30.21
C PRO A 406 -16.78 3.63 30.83
N ARG A 407 -16.76 3.29 32.12
CA ARG A 407 -17.86 2.64 32.85
C ARG A 407 -18.13 3.35 34.15
N GLY A 408 -19.38 3.26 34.62
CA GLY A 408 -19.75 3.76 35.93
C GLY A 408 -19.40 5.24 36.04
N ARG A 409 -18.83 5.64 37.18
CA ARG A 409 -18.45 7.04 37.42
C ARG A 409 -17.39 7.57 36.46
N ALA A 410 -16.47 6.72 35.99
CA ALA A 410 -15.44 7.12 35.05
C ALA A 410 -15.99 7.58 33.68
N PHE A 411 -17.26 7.27 33.36
CA PHE A 411 -17.95 7.80 32.18
C PHE A 411 -18.28 9.30 32.28
N PHE A 412 -18.39 9.80 33.50
CA PHE A 412 -18.77 11.19 33.81
C PHE A 412 -17.57 12.02 34.29
N ASP A 413 -16.36 11.47 34.26
CA ASP A 413 -15.14 12.21 34.60
C ASP A 413 -14.89 13.27 33.50
N PRO A 414 -14.75 14.56 33.85
CA PRO A 414 -14.45 15.60 32.87
C PRO A 414 -13.07 15.44 32.24
N GLU A 415 -12.16 14.70 32.89
CA GLU A 415 -10.83 14.42 32.38
C GLU A 415 -10.81 13.10 31.59
N LEU A 416 -10.37 13.18 30.34
CA LEU A 416 -10.27 12.00 29.49
C LEU A 416 -8.88 11.35 29.61
N LYS A 417 -8.84 10.05 29.91
CA LYS A 417 -7.59 9.26 29.97
C LYS A 417 -7.35 8.50 28.67
N GLY A 418 -6.24 8.78 28.00
CA GLY A 418 -5.86 8.17 26.72
C GLY A 418 -4.69 7.20 26.81
N ARG A 419 -4.56 6.36 25.78
CA ARG A 419 -3.38 5.54 25.49
C ARG A 419 -2.51 6.24 24.45
N TRP A 420 -1.21 5.94 24.47
CA TRP A 420 -0.20 6.58 23.62
C TRP A 420 -0.16 6.14 22.15
N GLY A 421 -1.04 5.23 21.71
CA GLY A 421 -1.02 4.70 20.34
C GLY A 421 -1.13 5.78 19.26
N ALA A 422 -2.02 6.77 19.45
CA ALA A 422 -2.17 7.90 18.53
C ALA A 422 -0.89 8.74 18.43
N ALA A 423 -0.30 9.07 19.59
CA ALA A 423 0.92 9.85 19.69
C ALA A 423 2.13 9.12 19.06
N LYS A 424 2.26 7.80 19.28
CA LYS A 424 3.31 6.99 18.64
C LYS A 424 3.15 6.97 17.12
N LEU A 425 1.94 6.76 16.61
CA LEU A 425 1.67 6.78 15.17
C LEU A 425 2.02 8.14 14.55
N ALA A 426 1.63 9.24 15.19
CA ALA A 426 1.95 10.57 14.70
C ALA A 426 3.46 10.86 14.74
N ALA A 427 4.17 10.40 15.77
CA ALA A 427 5.62 10.55 15.86
C ALA A 427 6.36 9.77 14.76
N GLU A 428 5.89 8.57 14.45
CA GLU A 428 6.49 7.68 13.44
C GLU A 428 6.20 8.15 12.01
N THR A 429 4.96 8.58 11.74
CA THR A 429 4.49 8.87 10.37
C THR A 429 4.50 10.35 10.03
N ARG A 430 4.59 11.22 11.05
CA ARG A 430 4.41 12.67 10.94
C ARG A 430 3.03 13.09 10.41
N ALA A 431 2.06 12.18 10.41
CA ALA A 431 0.69 12.51 10.07
C ALA A 431 0.08 13.46 11.13
N PRO A 432 -0.66 14.51 10.72
CA PRO A 432 -1.36 15.39 11.64
C PRO A 432 -2.46 14.63 12.39
N ILE A 433 -2.61 14.92 13.69
CA ILE A 433 -3.75 14.44 14.48
C ILE A 433 -4.87 15.45 14.44
N ILE A 434 -6.04 15.04 13.95
CA ILE A 434 -7.26 15.85 13.93
C ILE A 434 -8.24 15.32 15.00
N PRO A 435 -8.53 16.11 16.05
CA PRO A 435 -9.45 15.71 17.10
C PRO A 435 -10.90 15.95 16.69
N ILE A 436 -11.80 15.03 17.08
CA ILE A 436 -13.25 15.15 16.90
C ILE A 436 -13.93 14.94 18.26
N GLY A 437 -14.55 16.00 18.77
CA GLY A 437 -15.43 15.93 19.94
C GLY A 437 -16.80 15.39 19.56
N LEU A 438 -17.21 14.28 20.16
CA LEU A 438 -18.48 13.59 19.97
C LEU A 438 -19.35 13.71 21.23
N TRP A 439 -20.58 14.15 21.05
CA TRP A 439 -21.56 14.28 22.14
C TRP A 439 -22.96 13.84 21.71
N GLY A 440 -23.69 13.20 22.62
CA GLY A 440 -25.06 12.74 22.39
C GLY A 440 -25.15 11.39 21.66
N THR A 441 -24.02 10.80 21.25
CA THR A 441 -23.96 9.44 20.69
C THR A 441 -24.45 8.40 21.70
N GLU A 442 -24.18 8.61 22.99
CA GLU A 442 -24.65 7.76 24.09
C GLU A 442 -26.17 7.75 24.25
N LYS A 443 -26.88 8.73 23.69
CA LYS A 443 -28.35 8.75 23.66
C LYS A 443 -28.93 7.89 22.53
N VAL A 444 -28.14 7.63 21.48
CA VAL A 444 -28.53 6.79 20.33
C VAL A 444 -28.28 5.32 20.62
N TRP A 445 -27.07 4.99 21.08
CA TRP A 445 -26.67 3.62 21.38
C TRP A 445 -25.87 3.56 22.70
N PRO A 446 -26.55 3.61 23.85
CA PRO A 446 -25.90 3.51 25.15
C PRO A 446 -25.33 2.11 25.35
N ARG A 447 -24.38 2.00 26.30
CA ARG A 447 -23.63 0.76 26.51
C ARG A 447 -24.47 -0.39 27.05
N ASN A 448 -25.51 -0.07 27.81
CA ASN A 448 -26.45 -1.06 28.34
C ASN A 448 -27.43 -1.59 27.27
N ALA A 449 -27.50 -0.98 26.08
CA ALA A 449 -28.41 -1.39 25.03
C ALA A 449 -27.76 -2.35 24.02
N ARG A 450 -28.53 -3.37 23.61
CA ARG A 450 -28.09 -4.35 22.59
C ARG A 450 -28.12 -3.80 21.17
N THR A 451 -29.04 -2.87 20.90
CA THR A 451 -29.27 -2.25 19.59
C THR A 451 -29.44 -0.73 19.76
N PRO A 452 -29.16 0.07 18.71
CA PRO A 452 -29.46 1.51 18.75
C PRO A 452 -30.97 1.74 18.79
N ASP A 453 -31.39 2.86 19.37
CA ASP A 453 -32.79 3.29 19.33
C ASP A 453 -33.13 3.88 17.95
N VAL A 454 -33.60 3.01 17.05
CA VAL A 454 -34.00 3.38 15.69
C VAL A 454 -35.45 3.85 15.59
N PHE A 455 -36.20 3.83 16.70
CA PHE A 455 -37.62 4.20 16.75
C PHE A 455 -37.85 5.64 17.21
N ALA A 456 -36.80 6.34 17.65
CA ALA A 456 -36.83 7.75 18.07
C ALA A 456 -37.05 8.74 16.90
N ILE A 457 -38.00 8.49 16.00
CA ILE A 457 -38.23 9.29 14.79
C ILE A 457 -38.94 10.61 15.10
N GLY A 458 -39.83 10.65 16.10
CA GLY A 458 -40.57 11.86 16.47
C GLY A 458 -39.72 12.89 17.21
N HIS A 459 -38.77 12.43 18.02
CA HIS A 459 -37.86 13.27 18.81
C HIS A 459 -36.44 12.69 18.78
N PRO A 460 -35.76 12.72 17.62
CA PRO A 460 -34.46 12.09 17.47
C PRO A 460 -33.41 12.78 18.35
N PRO A 461 -32.58 12.02 19.08
CA PRO A 461 -31.44 12.58 19.79
C PRO A 461 -30.50 13.30 18.83
N THR A 462 -29.84 14.35 19.33
CA THR A 462 -28.87 15.13 18.56
C THR A 462 -27.46 14.64 18.84
N VAL A 463 -26.77 14.22 17.79
CA VAL A 463 -25.35 13.88 17.81
C VAL A 463 -24.57 15.08 17.31
N ARG A 464 -23.80 15.70 18.21
CA ARG A 464 -22.88 16.79 17.85
C ARG A 464 -21.50 16.22 17.59
N ALA A 465 -20.94 16.54 16.43
CA ALA A 465 -19.55 16.29 16.08
C ALA A 465 -18.85 17.63 15.83
N ARG A 466 -17.78 17.91 16.57
CA ARG A 466 -16.96 19.12 16.42
C ARG A 466 -15.55 18.72 16.05
N VAL A 467 -15.15 19.03 14.83
CA VAL A 467 -13.78 18.77 14.35
C VAL A 467 -12.89 19.92 14.81
N GLY A 468 -11.81 19.63 15.53
CA GLY A 468 -10.85 20.62 16.01
C GLY A 468 -9.72 20.90 15.03
N HIS A 469 -8.85 21.84 15.41
CA HIS A 469 -7.61 22.09 14.69
C HIS A 469 -6.61 20.94 14.90
N PRO A 470 -5.67 20.74 13.96
CA PRO A 470 -4.58 19.78 14.16
C PRO A 470 -3.86 20.02 15.50
N VAL A 471 -3.66 18.95 16.27
CA VAL A 471 -2.99 19.05 17.57
C VAL A 471 -1.50 19.31 17.36
N ASP A 472 -0.96 20.35 18.00
CA ASP A 472 0.46 20.69 17.97
C ASP A 472 1.28 19.73 18.87
N LEU A 473 1.72 18.62 18.28
CA LEU A 473 2.53 17.61 18.96
C LEU A 473 4.01 18.01 18.98
N ARG A 474 4.69 17.66 20.08
CA ARG A 474 6.12 17.95 20.25
C ARG A 474 7.01 16.78 19.88
N TYR A 475 6.47 15.57 19.81
CA TYR A 475 7.17 14.33 19.46
C TYR A 475 8.35 14.00 20.38
N ARG A 476 8.35 14.54 21.61
CA ARG A 476 9.40 14.30 22.62
C ARG A 476 8.99 13.22 23.63
N SER A 477 7.69 13.07 23.88
CA SER A 477 7.15 12.09 24.81
C SER A 477 5.75 11.72 24.35
N ALA A 478 5.53 10.42 24.12
CA ALA A 478 4.23 9.92 23.69
C ALA A 478 3.15 10.17 24.75
N ASP A 479 3.48 10.10 26.04
CA ASP A 479 2.54 10.41 27.13
C ASP A 479 2.16 11.89 27.13
N ALA A 480 3.14 12.79 27.00
CA ALA A 480 2.88 14.22 26.99
C ALA A 480 2.05 14.65 25.75
N ASP A 481 2.35 14.06 24.60
CA ASP A 481 1.57 14.27 23.38
C ASP A 481 0.18 13.65 23.49
N THR A 482 0.03 12.53 24.22
CA THR A 482 -1.28 11.96 24.55
C THR A 482 -2.11 12.92 25.38
N THR A 483 -1.54 13.54 26.42
CA THR A 483 -2.24 14.57 27.21
C THR A 483 -2.75 15.70 26.33
N ARG A 484 -1.93 16.24 25.42
CA ARG A 484 -2.36 17.29 24.46
C ARG A 484 -3.53 16.85 23.59
N ILE A 485 -3.50 15.60 23.12
CA ILE A 485 -4.59 15.02 22.32
C ILE A 485 -5.87 14.93 23.14
N MET A 486 -5.79 14.47 24.40
CA MET A 486 -6.95 14.35 25.28
C MET A 486 -7.52 15.73 25.64
N ASP A 487 -6.67 16.72 25.94
CA ASP A 487 -7.07 18.10 26.22
C ASP A 487 -7.80 18.71 25.02
N ALA A 488 -7.24 18.55 23.81
CA ALA A 488 -7.87 19.00 22.58
C ALA A 488 -9.23 18.34 22.32
N LEU A 489 -9.42 17.08 22.73
CA LEU A 489 -10.72 16.41 22.67
C LEU A 489 -11.71 17.00 23.67
N VAL A 490 -11.29 17.24 24.91
CA VAL A 490 -12.11 17.87 25.97
C VAL A 490 -12.56 19.26 25.53
N ASP A 491 -11.68 20.04 24.91
CA ASP A 491 -11.96 21.38 24.40
C ASP A 491 -13.03 21.42 23.29
N LEU A 492 -13.35 20.28 22.68
CA LEU A 492 -14.40 20.16 21.67
C LEU A 492 -15.75 19.68 22.26
N LEU A 493 -15.77 19.23 23.51
CA LEU A 493 -16.98 18.77 24.19
C LEU A 493 -17.80 19.96 24.75
N PRO A 494 -19.12 19.85 24.91
CA PRO A 494 -19.93 20.92 25.51
C PRO A 494 -19.52 21.19 26.97
N ALA A 495 -19.89 22.37 27.49
CA ALA A 495 -19.58 22.78 28.87
C ALA A 495 -20.01 21.74 29.92
N GLU A 496 -21.20 21.16 29.73
CA GLU A 496 -21.77 20.11 30.58
C GLU A 496 -20.86 18.86 30.72
N ALA A 497 -20.02 18.59 29.72
CA ALA A 497 -19.10 17.46 29.73
C ALA A 497 -17.84 17.72 30.59
N ARG A 498 -17.56 19.00 30.87
CA ARG A 498 -16.37 19.46 31.60
C ARG A 498 -16.68 19.77 33.07
N GLU A 499 -17.95 19.72 33.44
CA GLU A 499 -18.40 19.93 34.81
C GLU A 499 -18.36 18.62 35.61
N ARG A 500 -17.67 18.65 36.74
CA ARG A 500 -17.69 17.53 37.69
C ARG A 500 -19.04 17.50 38.38
N ARG A 501 -19.82 16.44 38.15
CA ARG A 501 -21.11 16.21 38.81
C ARG A 501 -21.30 14.74 39.18
N GLU A 502 -22.18 14.52 40.15
CA GLU A 502 -22.65 13.19 40.51
C GLU A 502 -23.70 12.72 39.47
N PRO A 503 -23.50 11.57 38.80
CA PRO A 503 -24.49 11.02 37.88
C PRO A 503 -25.70 10.46 38.65
N THR A 504 -26.88 10.54 38.04
CA THR A 504 -28.06 9.87 38.63
C THR A 504 -27.93 8.35 38.54
N PRO A 505 -28.67 7.58 39.36
CA PRO A 505 -28.67 6.12 39.27
C PRO A 505 -29.02 5.60 37.87
N GLU A 506 -29.93 6.27 37.16
CA GLU A 506 -30.31 5.91 35.79
C GLU A 506 -29.18 6.17 34.78
N GLU A 507 -28.48 7.30 34.90
CA GLU A 507 -27.32 7.63 34.06
C GLU A 507 -26.18 6.66 34.30
N LEU A 508 -25.92 6.32 35.55
CA LEU A 508 -24.92 5.33 35.94
C LEU A 508 -25.26 3.95 35.34
N ALA A 509 -26.52 3.52 35.43
CA ALA A 509 -26.99 2.27 34.84
C ALA A 509 -26.81 2.22 33.31
N ARG A 510 -27.00 3.35 32.60
CA ARG A 510 -26.80 3.43 31.14
C ARG A 510 -25.32 3.30 30.72
N SER A 511 -24.40 3.70 31.59
CA SER A 511 -22.95 3.62 31.36
C SER A 511 -22.38 2.20 31.56
N LEU A 512 -23.14 1.32 32.23
CA LEU A 512 -22.73 -0.05 32.55
C LEU A 512 -23.26 -1.05 31.51
N PRO A 513 -22.55 -2.14 31.20
CA PRO A 513 -23.12 -3.23 30.40
C PRO A 513 -24.36 -3.83 31.08
N ALA A 514 -25.36 -4.26 30.31
CA ALA A 514 -26.58 -4.88 30.86
C ALA A 514 -26.33 -6.14 31.74
N SER A 515 -25.16 -6.77 31.57
CA SER A 515 -24.74 -7.95 32.33
C SER A 515 -23.87 -7.63 33.56
N TYR A 516 -23.62 -6.36 33.87
CA TYR A 516 -22.70 -5.95 34.93
C TYR A 516 -23.28 -6.20 36.33
N LYS A 517 -22.50 -6.85 37.20
CA LYS A 517 -22.84 -7.18 38.60
C LYS A 517 -21.79 -6.72 39.62
N GLY A 518 -20.85 -5.85 39.22
CA GLY A 518 -19.72 -5.41 40.04
C GLY A 518 -19.94 -4.07 40.77
N ASP A 519 -18.91 -3.58 41.47
CA ASP A 519 -18.88 -2.27 42.13
C ASP A 519 -18.70 -1.13 41.09
N PRO A 520 -19.68 -0.21 40.97
CA PRO A 520 -19.62 0.93 40.04
C PRO A 520 -18.39 1.85 40.21
N ASP A 521 -17.75 1.82 41.37
CA ASP A 521 -16.60 2.67 41.73
C ASP A 521 -15.25 1.99 41.42
N ALA A 522 -15.23 0.68 41.19
CA ALA A 522 -14.00 -0.09 40.94
C ALA A 522 -13.26 0.25 39.63
N GLU A 523 -13.90 1.01 38.72
CA GLU A 523 -13.31 1.39 37.43
C GLU A 523 -12.59 2.76 37.48
N VAL A 524 -12.71 3.55 38.56
CA VAL A 524 -12.09 4.89 38.69
C VAL A 524 -10.55 4.81 38.71
N ASP A 525 -10.01 3.78 39.37
CA ASP A 525 -8.58 3.51 39.49
C ASP A 525 -8.02 2.63 38.35
N ARG A 526 -8.86 2.21 37.41
CA ARG A 526 -8.44 1.31 36.33
C ARG A 526 -7.63 2.08 35.30
N ARG A 527 -6.34 1.78 35.22
CA ARG A 527 -5.49 2.22 34.10
C ARG A 527 -6.01 1.59 32.80
N PRO A 528 -6.25 2.36 31.72
CA PRO A 528 -6.67 1.79 30.45
C PRO A 528 -5.66 0.73 29.96
N GLY A 529 -6.04 -0.56 29.92
CA GLY A 529 -5.20 -1.65 29.36
C GLY A 529 -4.49 -2.57 30.33
N ARG A 530 -5.08 -2.82 31.51
CA ARG A 530 -4.66 -3.91 32.42
C ARG A 530 -5.63 -5.09 32.46
N ASP A 531 -6.52 -5.16 31.47
CA ASP A 531 -7.38 -6.29 31.11
C ASP A 531 -6.71 -7.25 30.14
#